data_AF-A0A7W8QPW9-F1
#
_entry.id   AF-A0A7W8QPW9-F1
#
_cell.length_a   1.000
_cell.length_b   1.000
_cell.length_c   1.000
_cell.angle_alpha   90.00
_cell.angle_beta   90.00
_cell.angle_gamma   90.00
#
_symmetry.space_group_name_H-M   'P 1'
#
loop_
_entity.id
_entity.type
_entity.pdbx_description
1 polymer ?
#
loop_
_entity_poly.entity_id
_entity_poly.type
_entity_poly.pdbx_seq_one_letter_code
_entity_poly.pdbx_strand_id
1 'polypeptide(L)'
;MPSPAPLLGAVAVDVPFADARAADLSWSLERPELPALARVCARLAGYRVELRVLGASHQVAVAAADTGAALLTETVACLADPGRDARTLPGSVRRELPGPTGYRFRSGVERLAPDALTERVAALVAAAEARPAAVAAAFPGDPAAVTALAADSPGPGLLHWTTWHSYPQSGELVRTETHLSPPDIHGRTERP
;
A
#
# COMPACT_ATOMS: atom_id res chain seq x y z
N MET A 1 -32.77 -7.95 -3.04
CA MET A 1 -31.63 -7.78 -2.11
C MET A 1 -31.29 -6.31 -2.10
N PRO A 2 -31.40 -5.58 -0.98
CA PRO A 2 -30.93 -4.20 -0.94
C PRO A 2 -29.41 -4.19 -1.20
N SER A 3 -28.96 -3.24 -2.02
CA SER A 3 -27.53 -3.02 -2.23
C SER A 3 -26.89 -2.70 -0.89
N PRO A 4 -25.78 -3.36 -0.50
CA PRO A 4 -25.09 -3.02 0.74
C PRO A 4 -24.66 -1.54 0.70
N ALA A 5 -24.82 -0.86 1.83
CA ALA A 5 -24.41 0.54 1.97
C ALA A 5 -22.89 0.68 1.75
N PRO A 6 -22.43 1.79 1.16
CA PRO A 6 -21.00 2.02 1.00
C PRO A 6 -20.32 2.01 2.38
N LEU A 7 -19.13 1.42 2.44
CA LEU A 7 -18.29 1.48 3.64
C LEU A 7 -17.96 2.94 3.93
N LEU A 8 -18.41 3.42 5.09
CA LEU A 8 -18.06 4.75 5.60
C LEU A 8 -16.53 4.90 5.56
N GLY A 9 -16.05 5.92 4.84
CA GLY A 9 -14.62 6.23 4.73
C GLY A 9 -13.92 5.87 3.41
N ALA A 10 -14.51 4.99 2.60
CA ALA A 10 -14.00 4.70 1.26
C ALA A 10 -14.60 5.65 0.22
N VAL A 11 -13.74 6.25 -0.61
CA VAL A 11 -14.19 7.04 -1.76
C VAL A 11 -14.65 6.09 -2.88
N ALA A 12 -15.86 6.28 -3.40
CA ALA A 12 -16.33 5.51 -4.54
C ALA A 12 -15.56 5.90 -5.82
N VAL A 13 -15.07 4.92 -6.59
CA VAL A 13 -14.39 5.14 -7.87
C VAL A 13 -15.20 4.57 -9.03
N ASP A 14 -15.21 5.25 -10.17
CA ASP A 14 -15.97 4.85 -11.38
C ASP A 14 -15.08 4.12 -12.39
N VAL A 15 -14.33 3.13 -11.90
CA VAL A 15 -13.50 2.24 -12.71
C VAL A 15 -13.87 0.82 -12.31
N PRO A 16 -14.23 -0.06 -13.27
CA PRO A 16 -14.55 -1.45 -12.95
C PRO A 16 -13.40 -2.10 -12.18
N PHE A 17 -13.74 -2.88 -11.15
CA PHE A 17 -12.75 -3.73 -10.52
C PHE A 17 -12.23 -4.71 -11.58
N ALA A 18 -10.95 -4.60 -11.92
CA ALA A 18 -10.33 -5.57 -12.82
C ALA A 18 -10.50 -6.98 -12.22
N ASP A 19 -10.70 -8.01 -13.05
CA ASP A 19 -10.69 -9.42 -12.63
C ASP A 19 -9.27 -9.86 -12.25
N ALA A 20 -8.70 -9.13 -11.30
CA ALA A 20 -7.40 -9.34 -10.71
C ALA A 20 -7.57 -10.25 -9.50
N ARG A 21 -6.62 -11.17 -9.32
CA ARG A 21 -6.48 -11.98 -8.11
C ARG A 21 -5.21 -11.58 -7.38
N ALA A 22 -5.09 -12.02 -6.14
CA ALA A 22 -3.86 -11.82 -5.37
C ALA A 22 -2.60 -12.32 -6.11
N ALA A 23 -2.74 -13.39 -6.91
CA ALA A 23 -1.66 -13.98 -7.69
C ALA A 23 -1.16 -13.11 -8.85
N ASP A 24 -1.96 -12.17 -9.34
CA ASP A 24 -1.62 -11.28 -10.46
C ASP A 24 -0.85 -10.04 -10.00
N LEU A 25 -0.78 -9.83 -8.67
CA LEU A 25 -0.03 -8.75 -8.10
C LEU A 25 1.47 -8.97 -8.22
N SER A 26 2.15 -7.86 -8.45
CA SER A 26 3.59 -7.78 -8.58
C SER A 26 4.09 -6.51 -7.89
N TRP A 27 5.36 -6.51 -7.50
CA TRP A 27 5.99 -5.43 -6.74
C TRP A 27 7.17 -4.81 -7.50
N SER A 28 7.31 -3.49 -7.44
CA SER A 28 8.42 -2.74 -8.04
C SER A 28 8.71 -1.42 -7.31
N LEU A 29 9.97 -0.98 -7.36
CA LEU A 29 10.42 0.36 -6.95
C LEU A 29 10.83 1.25 -8.15
N GLU A 30 10.75 0.71 -9.37
CA GLU A 30 11.33 1.31 -10.57
C GLU A 30 10.29 2.01 -11.45
N ARG A 31 9.01 1.92 -11.06
CA ARG A 31 7.93 2.51 -11.86
C ARG A 31 7.79 3.99 -11.57
N PRO A 32 7.52 4.81 -12.60
CA PRO A 32 7.12 6.18 -12.37
C PRO A 32 5.75 6.24 -11.68
N GLU A 33 5.43 7.40 -11.15
CA GLU A 33 4.10 7.72 -10.66
C GLU A 33 3.04 7.53 -11.75
N LEU A 34 2.04 6.69 -11.49
CA LEU A 34 0.88 6.45 -12.35
C LEU A 34 -0.30 7.36 -11.99
N PRO A 35 -1.30 7.56 -12.86
CA PRO A 35 -2.51 8.31 -12.50
C PRO A 35 -3.26 7.65 -11.34
N ALA A 36 -3.48 8.41 -10.27
CA ALA A 36 -4.18 7.94 -9.08
C ALA A 36 -5.69 8.21 -9.18
N LEU A 37 -6.51 7.24 -8.80
CA LEU A 37 -7.96 7.37 -8.67
C LEU A 37 -8.35 8.10 -7.37
N ALA A 38 -7.59 7.84 -6.30
CA ALA A 38 -7.68 8.55 -5.03
C ALA A 38 -6.27 8.70 -4.45
N ARG A 39 -6.02 9.80 -3.74
CA ARG A 39 -4.72 10.02 -3.10
C ARG A 39 -4.82 10.90 -1.86
N VAL A 40 -3.88 10.69 -0.94
CA VAL A 40 -3.64 11.59 0.19
C VAL A 40 -2.14 11.88 0.29
N CYS A 41 -1.80 13.10 0.67
CA CYS A 41 -0.44 13.53 0.93
C CYS A 41 -0.27 13.89 2.41
N ALA A 42 0.82 13.44 3.03
CA ALA A 42 1.16 13.80 4.40
C ALA A 42 2.66 14.07 4.55
N ARG A 43 3.02 14.78 5.62
CA ARG A 43 4.39 14.90 6.09
C ARG A 43 4.56 14.05 7.35
N LEU A 44 5.41 13.02 7.27
CA LEU A 44 5.64 12.05 8.33
C LEU A 44 7.14 11.78 8.46
N ALA A 45 7.68 11.84 9.68
CA ALA A 45 9.08 11.47 9.98
C ALA A 45 10.17 12.19 9.14
N GLY A 46 9.90 13.39 8.60
CA GLY A 46 10.82 14.09 7.69
C GLY A 46 10.64 13.74 6.21
N TYR A 47 9.61 12.96 5.87
CA TYR A 47 9.25 12.58 4.52
C TYR A 47 7.93 13.23 4.10
N ARG A 48 7.82 13.56 2.81
CA ARG A 48 6.53 13.72 2.12
C ARG A 48 6.13 12.35 1.61
N VAL A 49 4.96 11.88 2.03
CA VAL A 49 4.40 10.59 1.64
C VAL A 49 3.10 10.83 0.89
N GLU A 50 3.00 10.29 -0.32
CA GLU A 50 1.76 10.27 -1.09
C GLU A 50 1.28 8.82 -1.23
N LEU A 51 0.11 8.55 -0.65
CA LEU A 51 -0.59 7.27 -0.79
C LEU A 51 -1.55 7.39 -1.97
N ARG A 52 -1.50 6.45 -2.90
CA ARG A 52 -2.17 6.55 -4.20
C ARG A 52 -2.90 5.25 -4.47
N VAL A 53 -4.23 5.31 -4.60
CA VAL A 53 -5.02 4.18 -5.10
C VAL A 53 -5.01 4.21 -6.62
N LEU A 54 -4.70 3.07 -7.24
CA LEU A 54 -4.73 2.86 -8.68
C LEU A 54 -5.93 1.99 -9.07
N GLY A 55 -6.26 1.90 -10.36
CA GLY A 55 -7.34 1.03 -10.85
C GLY A 55 -7.13 -0.47 -10.60
N ALA A 56 -5.88 -0.91 -10.40
CA ALA A 56 -5.53 -2.32 -10.16
C ALA A 56 -4.45 -2.48 -9.07
N SER A 57 -4.48 -1.62 -8.04
CA SER A 57 -3.80 -1.70 -6.73
C SER A 57 -3.42 -0.30 -6.22
N HIS A 58 -2.13 0.04 -6.10
CA HIS A 58 -1.70 1.23 -5.39
C HIS A 58 -0.26 1.64 -5.71
N GLN A 59 0.08 2.86 -5.33
CA GLN A 59 1.45 3.36 -5.21
C GLN A 59 1.66 4.12 -3.91
N VAL A 60 2.87 4.04 -3.36
CA VAL A 60 3.35 4.91 -2.28
C VAL A 60 4.60 5.63 -2.76
N ALA A 61 4.48 6.94 -2.96
CA ALA A 61 5.60 7.80 -3.33
C ALA A 61 6.15 8.48 -2.08
N VAL A 62 7.47 8.42 -1.90
CA VAL A 62 8.16 9.01 -0.76
C VAL A 62 9.24 9.97 -1.28
N ALA A 63 9.26 11.17 -0.73
CA ALA A 63 10.28 12.18 -1.00
C ALA A 63 10.77 12.79 0.32
N ALA A 64 11.99 13.31 0.33
CA ALA A 64 12.49 14.10 1.45
C ALA A 64 11.65 15.37 1.62
N ALA A 65 11.17 15.65 2.83
CA ALA A 65 10.19 16.73 3.05
C ALA A 65 10.77 18.14 2.90
N ASP A 66 12.08 18.29 3.08
CA ASP A 66 12.85 19.53 3.07
C ASP A 66 13.30 19.94 1.66
N THR A 67 13.80 18.98 0.89
CA THR A 67 14.36 19.18 -0.46
C THR A 67 13.38 18.82 -1.56
N GLY A 68 12.37 18.01 -1.27
CA GLY A 68 11.47 17.44 -2.27
C GLY A 68 12.11 16.36 -3.13
N ALA A 69 13.34 15.93 -2.83
CA ALA A 69 14.01 14.89 -3.58
C ALA A 69 13.27 13.55 -3.45
N ALA A 70 12.92 12.94 -4.59
CA ALA A 70 12.27 11.64 -4.62
C ALA A 70 13.21 10.55 -4.06
N LEU A 71 12.70 9.73 -3.15
CA LEU A 71 13.42 8.62 -2.54
C LEU A 71 13.01 7.28 -3.15
N LEU A 72 11.70 7.04 -3.27
CA LEU A 72 11.16 5.83 -3.87
C LEU A 72 9.73 6.02 -4.36
N THR A 73 9.31 5.14 -5.27
CA THR A 73 7.89 4.89 -5.56
C THR A 73 7.64 3.39 -5.47
N GLU A 74 7.03 2.95 -4.38
CA GLU A 74 6.59 1.56 -4.23
C GLU A 74 5.32 1.36 -5.04
N THR A 75 5.37 0.39 -5.94
CA THR A 75 4.23 -0.01 -6.76
C THR A 75 3.94 -1.47 -6.49
N VAL A 76 2.75 -1.74 -5.95
CA VAL A 76 2.14 -3.07 -6.04
C VAL A 76 0.96 -2.92 -6.98
N ALA A 77 0.92 -3.72 -8.04
CA ALA A 77 -0.20 -3.76 -8.99
C ALA A 77 -0.13 -4.98 -9.90
N CYS A 78 -1.20 -5.19 -10.67
CA CYS A 78 -1.17 -6.06 -11.84
C CYS A 78 -0.28 -5.41 -12.91
N LEU A 79 1.03 -5.64 -12.81
CA LEU A 79 1.99 -5.05 -13.74
C LEU A 79 2.13 -5.98 -14.94
N ALA A 80 1.48 -5.65 -16.05
CA ALA A 80 1.86 -6.20 -17.33
C ALA A 80 3.22 -5.57 -17.72
N ASP A 81 4.28 -6.37 -17.73
CA ASP A 81 5.58 -5.94 -18.25
C ASP A 81 5.84 -6.65 -19.58
N PRO A 82 5.76 -5.94 -20.73
CA PRO A 82 6.02 -6.55 -22.02
C PRO A 82 7.43 -7.17 -22.08
N GLY A 83 7.51 -8.48 -22.29
CA GLY A 83 8.79 -9.20 -22.43
C GLY A 83 9.44 -9.65 -21.12
N ARG A 84 8.73 -9.55 -19.98
CA ARG A 84 9.18 -10.09 -18.69
C ARG A 84 8.11 -11.02 -18.12
N ASP A 85 8.52 -12.16 -17.57
CA ASP A 85 7.59 -13.02 -16.84
C ASP A 85 6.93 -12.23 -15.70
N ALA A 86 5.62 -12.43 -15.55
CA ALA A 86 4.85 -11.82 -14.46
C ALA A 86 5.53 -12.15 -13.13
N ARG A 87 6.07 -11.12 -12.47
CA ARG A 87 6.75 -11.30 -11.19
C ARG A 87 5.69 -11.39 -10.10
N THR A 88 5.51 -12.57 -9.55
CA THR A 88 4.61 -12.76 -8.40
C THR A 88 5.00 -11.85 -7.23
N LEU A 89 3.99 -11.41 -6.47
CA LEU A 89 4.17 -10.60 -5.27
C LEU A 89 5.11 -11.34 -4.30
N PRO A 90 6.29 -10.77 -3.95
CA PRO A 90 7.21 -11.44 -3.04
C PRO A 90 6.66 -11.42 -1.61
N GLY A 91 6.85 -12.51 -0.86
CA GLY A 91 6.48 -12.56 0.56
C GLY A 91 7.29 -11.58 1.42
N SER A 92 8.55 -11.29 1.06
CA SER A 92 9.32 -10.21 1.67
C SER A 92 10.44 -9.71 0.77
N VAL A 93 10.81 -8.44 0.94
CA VAL A 93 11.95 -7.79 0.28
C VAL A 93 12.68 -6.91 1.28
N ARG A 94 14.02 -6.90 1.23
CA ARG A 94 14.88 -5.93 1.92
C ARG A 94 15.80 -5.25 0.92
N ARG A 95 15.95 -3.93 1.02
CA ARG A 95 16.83 -3.11 0.17
C ARG A 95 17.46 -2.00 1.01
N GLU A 96 18.61 -1.53 0.57
CA GLU A 96 19.15 -0.24 0.97
C GLU A 96 18.83 0.75 -0.15
N LEU A 97 18.23 1.89 0.20
CA LEU A 97 17.90 2.97 -0.72
C LEU A 97 18.98 4.06 -0.67
N PRO A 98 19.03 4.96 -1.68
CA PRO A 98 19.88 6.15 -1.60
C PRO A 98 19.63 6.95 -0.33
N GLY A 99 20.69 7.57 0.23
CA GLY A 99 20.56 8.38 1.44
C GLY A 99 20.38 7.53 2.70
N PRO A 100 21.43 6.77 3.04
CA PRO A 100 21.39 5.43 3.66
C PRO A 100 20.06 5.09 4.36
N THR A 101 19.06 4.64 3.60
CA THR A 101 17.71 4.36 4.13
C THR A 101 17.38 2.88 3.95
N GLY A 102 17.16 2.18 5.05
CA GLY A 102 16.76 0.77 5.03
C GLY A 102 15.30 0.64 4.60
N TYR A 103 15.03 -0.26 3.66
CA TYR A 103 13.71 -0.57 3.14
C TYR A 103 13.36 -2.04 3.43
N ARG A 104 12.20 -2.27 4.03
CA ARG A 104 11.66 -3.61 4.27
C ARG A 104 10.19 -3.70 3.89
N PHE A 105 9.89 -4.57 2.94
CA PHE A 105 8.54 -4.91 2.49
C PHE A 105 8.17 -6.34 2.89
N ARG A 106 6.90 -6.55 3.22
CA ARG A 106 6.28 -7.86 3.44
C ARG A 106 4.90 -7.89 2.79
N SER A 107 4.50 -9.06 2.34
CA SER A 107 3.13 -9.30 1.88
C SER A 107 2.57 -10.59 2.46
N GLY A 108 1.24 -10.66 2.54
CA GLY A 108 0.49 -11.85 2.92
C GLY A 108 -0.90 -11.83 2.31
N VAL A 109 -1.51 -13.01 2.21
CA VAL A 109 -2.88 -13.19 1.70
C VAL A 109 -3.68 -13.96 2.74
N GLU A 110 -4.77 -13.37 3.20
CA GLU A 110 -5.79 -14.04 4.01
C GLU A 110 -6.92 -14.53 3.11
N ARG A 111 -7.47 -15.73 3.40
CA ARG A 111 -8.68 -16.23 2.74
C ARG A 111 -9.81 -16.30 3.75
N LEU A 112 -10.92 -15.63 3.44
CA LEU A 112 -12.04 -15.42 4.34
C LEU A 112 -13.35 -15.82 3.65
N ALA A 113 -14.31 -16.28 4.43
CA ALA A 113 -15.69 -16.43 3.94
C ALA A 113 -16.28 -15.04 3.63
N PRO A 114 -17.28 -14.92 2.74
CA PRO A 114 -17.79 -13.63 2.26
C PRO A 114 -18.21 -12.64 3.37
N ASP A 115 -18.98 -13.10 4.36
CA ASP A 115 -19.43 -12.25 5.47
C ASP A 115 -18.25 -11.80 6.34
N ALA A 116 -17.34 -12.73 6.65
CA ALA A 116 -16.12 -12.43 7.41
C ALA A 116 -15.18 -11.47 6.66
N LEU A 117 -15.10 -11.56 5.33
CA LEU A 117 -14.35 -10.61 4.52
C LEU A 117 -14.95 -9.21 4.62
N THR A 118 -16.27 -9.10 4.50
CA THR A 118 -16.98 -7.82 4.58
C THR A 118 -16.75 -7.14 5.93
N GLU A 119 -16.91 -7.88 7.03
CA GLU A 119 -16.63 -7.38 8.38
C GLU A 119 -15.15 -6.99 8.55
N ARG A 120 -14.25 -7.83 8.05
CA ARG A 120 -12.80 -7.61 8.11
C ARG A 120 -12.41 -6.33 7.37
N VAL A 121 -12.92 -6.13 6.16
CA VAL A 121 -12.66 -4.93 5.35
C VAL A 121 -13.20 -3.68 6.04
N ALA A 122 -14.42 -3.72 6.56
CA ALA A 122 -15.01 -2.59 7.28
C ALA A 122 -14.15 -2.18 8.50
N ALA A 123 -13.74 -3.15 9.32
CA ALA A 123 -12.89 -2.90 10.48
C ALA A 123 -11.51 -2.33 10.08
N LEU A 124 -10.94 -2.82 8.98
CA LEU A 124 -9.64 -2.35 8.47
C LEU A 124 -9.71 -0.93 7.94
N VAL A 125 -10.76 -0.58 7.19
CA VAL A 125 -10.97 0.78 6.70
C VAL A 125 -11.11 1.74 7.88
N ALA A 126 -11.94 1.42 8.88
CA ALA A 126 -12.07 2.24 10.08
C ALA A 126 -10.74 2.40 10.84
N ALA A 127 -9.95 1.32 10.96
CA ALA A 127 -8.63 1.38 11.58
C ALA A 127 -7.58 2.14 10.73
N ALA A 128 -7.72 2.13 9.41
CA ALA A 128 -6.88 2.91 8.50
C ALA A 128 -7.13 4.41 8.69
N GLU A 129 -8.39 4.85 8.75
CA GLU A 129 -8.76 6.25 8.94
C GLU A 129 -8.26 6.87 10.23
N ALA A 130 -8.02 6.06 11.27
CA ALA A 130 -7.43 6.52 12.52
C ALA A 130 -5.92 6.87 12.39
N ARG A 131 -5.27 6.57 11.26
CA ARG A 131 -3.85 6.87 11.04
C ARG A 131 -3.63 8.27 10.48
N PRO A 132 -2.44 8.88 10.71
CA PRO A 132 -2.11 10.22 10.25
C PRO A 132 -2.30 10.46 8.74
N ALA A 133 -2.11 9.43 7.93
CA ALA A 133 -2.40 9.46 6.50
C ALA A 133 -3.12 8.18 6.11
N ALA A 134 -4.30 8.31 5.50
CA ALA A 134 -5.06 7.17 5.02
C ALA A 134 -5.87 7.53 3.79
N VAL A 135 -6.05 6.56 2.90
CA VAL A 135 -6.95 6.64 1.75
C VAL A 135 -7.54 5.26 1.49
N ALA A 136 -8.85 5.21 1.27
CA ALA A 136 -9.56 4.01 0.87
C ALA A 136 -10.41 4.31 -0.35
N ALA A 137 -10.48 3.37 -1.29
CA ALA A 137 -11.38 3.42 -2.42
C ALA A 137 -12.23 2.16 -2.50
N ALA A 138 -13.53 2.34 -2.74
CA ALA A 138 -14.47 1.25 -2.99
C ALA A 138 -14.77 1.20 -4.49
N PHE A 139 -14.63 0.01 -5.07
CA PHE A 139 -14.86 -0.27 -6.48
C PHE A 139 -16.30 -0.73 -6.71
N PRO A 140 -16.88 -0.50 -7.89
CA PRO A 140 -18.26 -0.87 -8.16
C PRO A 140 -18.43 -2.39 -8.21
N GLY A 141 -19.64 -2.86 -7.91
CA GLY A 141 -20.03 -4.27 -7.99
C GLY A 141 -20.10 -4.98 -6.63
N ASP A 142 -19.19 -4.68 -5.70
CA ASP A 142 -19.18 -5.26 -4.37
C ASP A 142 -18.64 -4.26 -3.32
N PRO A 143 -19.32 -4.01 -2.20
CA PRO A 143 -18.88 -3.05 -1.17
C PRO A 143 -17.56 -3.45 -0.51
N ALA A 144 -17.22 -4.73 -0.49
CA ALA A 144 -15.97 -5.24 0.05
C ALA A 144 -14.84 -5.21 -0.99
N ALA A 145 -15.10 -4.82 -2.25
CA ALA A 145 -14.06 -4.58 -3.24
C ALA A 145 -13.37 -3.24 -2.93
N VAL A 146 -12.38 -3.30 -2.04
CA VAL A 146 -11.71 -2.12 -1.48
C VAL A 146 -10.21 -2.22 -1.68
N THR A 147 -9.61 -1.08 -2.02
CA THR A 147 -8.18 -0.85 -1.79
C THR A 147 -8.01 0.24 -0.74
N ALA A 148 -7.27 -0.06 0.32
CA ALA A 148 -6.97 0.88 1.40
C ALA A 148 -5.47 0.97 1.64
N LEU A 149 -5.01 2.17 1.97
CA LEU A 149 -3.63 2.46 2.35
C LEU A 149 -3.65 3.33 3.59
N ALA A 150 -2.71 3.08 4.48
CA ALA A 150 -2.48 3.98 5.59
C ALA A 150 -1.01 4.02 5.99
N ALA A 151 -0.55 5.20 6.39
CA ALA A 151 0.82 5.46 6.82
C ALA A 151 0.86 6.15 8.17
N ASP A 152 1.88 5.80 8.94
CA ASP A 152 2.20 6.36 10.24
C ASP A 152 3.73 6.45 10.41
N SER A 153 4.15 7.04 11.52
CA SER A 153 5.55 7.14 11.90
C SER A 153 5.68 6.74 13.37
N PRO A 154 6.34 5.61 13.69
CA PRO A 154 6.55 5.19 15.08
C PRO A 154 7.64 5.99 15.79
N GLY A 155 8.39 6.84 15.07
CA GLY A 155 9.44 7.69 15.63
C GLY A 155 10.20 8.46 14.55
N PRO A 156 11.11 9.37 14.93
CA PRO A 156 11.89 10.17 14.00
C PRO A 156 12.63 9.32 12.96
N GLY A 157 12.49 9.66 11.67
CA GLY A 157 13.10 8.92 10.56
C GLY A 157 12.51 7.53 10.28
N LEU A 158 11.57 7.05 11.11
CA LEU A 158 10.86 5.80 10.89
C LEU A 158 9.54 6.09 10.19
N LEU A 159 9.37 5.53 9.00
CA LEU A 159 8.12 5.59 8.25
C LEU A 159 7.58 4.18 8.09
N HIS A 160 6.27 4.03 8.25
CA HIS A 160 5.60 2.77 8.05
C HIS A 160 4.29 2.98 7.29
N TRP A 161 4.00 2.10 6.36
CA TRP A 161 2.68 2.01 5.75
C TRP A 161 2.21 0.57 5.63
N THR A 162 0.90 0.42 5.69
CA THR A 162 0.20 -0.83 5.45
C THR A 162 -0.82 -0.60 4.34
N THR A 163 -0.96 -1.57 3.44
CA THR A 163 -2.01 -1.55 2.43
C THR A 163 -2.84 -2.82 2.46
N TRP A 164 -4.06 -2.72 1.96
CA TRP A 164 -5.02 -3.80 1.86
C TRP A 164 -5.69 -3.79 0.49
N HIS A 165 -5.81 -4.97 -0.11
CA HIS A 165 -6.60 -5.21 -1.32
C HIS A 165 -7.55 -6.36 -1.07
N SER A 166 -8.83 -6.09 -1.16
CA SER A 166 -9.86 -7.11 -1.01
C SER A 166 -10.41 -7.52 -2.37
N TYR A 167 -10.49 -8.83 -2.57
CA TYR A 167 -11.02 -9.50 -3.75
C TYR A 167 -12.21 -10.37 -3.33
N PRO A 168 -13.43 -9.81 -3.24
CA PRO A 168 -14.60 -10.53 -2.75
C PRO A 168 -14.93 -11.78 -3.56
N GLN A 169 -14.69 -11.75 -4.88
CA GLN A 169 -14.94 -12.88 -5.76
C GLN A 169 -14.12 -14.12 -5.43
N SER A 170 -12.94 -13.96 -4.82
CA SER A 170 -12.07 -15.07 -4.39
C SER A 170 -11.96 -15.20 -2.87
N GLY A 171 -12.62 -14.31 -2.10
CA GLY A 171 -12.49 -14.27 -0.64
C GLY A 171 -11.09 -13.88 -0.16
N GLU A 172 -10.28 -13.24 -1.01
CA GLU A 172 -8.87 -12.95 -0.73
C GLU A 172 -8.69 -11.51 -0.21
N LEU A 173 -7.94 -11.37 0.87
CA LEU A 173 -7.49 -10.09 1.40
C LEU A 173 -5.95 -10.08 1.37
N VAL A 174 -5.39 -9.30 0.46
CA VAL A 174 -3.94 -9.08 0.39
C VAL A 174 -3.57 -7.95 1.32
N ARG A 175 -2.55 -8.17 2.15
CA ARG A 175 -1.97 -7.15 3.03
C ARG A 175 -0.51 -6.98 2.70
N THR A 176 -0.05 -5.73 2.60
CA THR A 176 1.38 -5.42 2.56
C THR A 176 1.77 -4.51 3.70
N GLU A 177 3.01 -4.63 4.13
CA GLU A 177 3.62 -3.77 5.14
C GLU A 177 4.99 -3.34 4.66
N THR A 178 5.25 -2.04 4.70
CA THR A 178 6.56 -1.50 4.40
C THR A 178 7.04 -0.57 5.49
N HIS A 179 8.32 -0.72 5.82
CA HIS A 179 9.01 0.17 6.73
C HIS A 179 10.21 0.79 6.04
N LEU A 180 10.36 2.09 6.23
CA LEU A 180 11.63 2.77 6.09
C LEU A 180 12.22 3.02 7.47
N SER A 181 13.52 2.79 7.57
CA SER A 181 14.30 3.18 8.72
C SER A 181 15.54 3.94 8.28
N PRO A 182 16.10 4.77 9.17
CA PRO A 182 17.49 5.15 9.05
C PRO A 182 18.36 3.89 8.91
N PRO A 183 19.60 4.04 8.45
CA PRO A 183 20.49 2.90 8.35
C PRO A 183 20.75 2.37 9.77
N ASP A 184 20.98 1.07 9.92
CA ASP A 184 21.43 0.52 11.19
C ASP A 184 22.82 1.09 11.51
N ILE A 185 22.88 2.20 12.24
CA ILE A 185 24.14 2.87 12.62
C ILE A 185 24.89 2.15 13.75
N HIS A 186 24.38 1.02 14.25
CA HIS A 186 24.99 0.24 15.34
C HIS A 186 26.14 -0.67 14.85
N GLY A 187 27.20 -0.04 14.33
CA GLY A 187 28.39 -0.75 13.83
C GLY A 187 29.72 0.00 13.86
N ARG A 188 29.85 1.10 14.63
CA ARG A 188 31.17 1.72 14.86
C ARG A 188 31.26 2.37 16.25
N THR A 189 31.47 1.55 17.26
CA THR A 189 32.30 1.93 18.40
C THR A 189 33.64 1.22 18.24
N GLU A 190 34.50 1.75 17.38
CA GLU A 190 35.93 1.64 17.63
C GLU A 190 36.29 2.86 18.48
N ARG A 191 36.51 2.60 19.77
CA ARG A 191 37.13 3.57 20.68
C ARG A 191 38.64 3.61 20.40
N PRO A 192 39.28 4.77 20.60
CA PRO A 192 40.69 5.01 20.29
C PRO A 192 41.65 4.11 21.07
#